data_AF-A0A9P7VJ33-F1
#
_entry.id   AF-A0A9P7VJ33-F1
#
_cell.length_a   1.000
_cell.length_b   1.000
_cell.length_c   1.000
_cell.angle_alpha   90.00
_cell.angle_beta   90.00
_cell.angle_gamma   90.00
#
_symmetry.space_group_name_H-M   'P 1'
#
loop_
_entity.id
_entity.type
_entity.pdbx_description
1 polymer ?
#
loop_
_entity_poly.entity_id
_entity_poly.type
_entity_poly.pdbx_seq_one_letter_code
_entity_poly.pdbx_strand_id
1 'polypeptide(L)'
;MEDWEFAIDPSTLKFHQRRVSNLPSPVWDYGLSPVTITATACLIDWPVDGDMFAASPPENPDCVGPERVIELSPFGVGNLVLLVPCCTNWSAFR
;
A
#
# COMPACT_ATOMS: atom_id res chain seq x y z
N MET A 1 -15.30 8.98 -2.74
CA MET A 1 -13.88 9.06 -2.35
C MET A 1 -13.43 7.63 -2.16
N GLU A 2 -12.33 7.25 -2.77
CA GLU A 2 -11.74 5.93 -2.51
C GLU A 2 -10.95 6.01 -1.20
N ASP A 3 -11.05 4.98 -0.38
CA ASP A 3 -10.31 4.88 0.87
C ASP A 3 -8.80 4.80 0.57
N TRP A 4 -7.96 5.40 1.41
CA TRP A 4 -6.50 5.50 1.22
C TRP A 4 -5.70 4.88 2.38
N GLU A 5 -6.34 4.73 3.53
CA GLU A 5 -5.78 4.39 4.83
C GLU A 5 -5.62 2.87 5.00
N PHE A 6 -4.60 2.31 4.34
CA PHE A 6 -4.30 0.88 4.45
C PHE A 6 -3.12 0.59 5.36
N ALA A 7 -3.26 -0.41 6.22
CA ALA A 7 -2.11 -1.13 6.74
C ALA A 7 -1.84 -2.35 5.85
N ILE A 8 -0.56 -2.62 5.58
CA ILE A 8 -0.15 -3.76 4.76
C ILE A 8 0.53 -4.82 5.63
N ASP A 9 0.31 -6.09 5.32
CA ASP A 9 1.08 -7.19 5.89
C ASP A 9 2.36 -7.42 5.06
N PRO A 10 3.55 -7.08 5.58
CA PRO A 10 4.80 -7.22 4.84
C PRO A 10 5.16 -8.66 4.49
N SER A 11 4.62 -9.65 5.21
CA SER A 11 4.89 -11.07 4.96
C SER A 11 4.21 -11.58 3.68
N THR A 12 3.21 -10.86 3.19
CA THR A 12 2.41 -11.21 2.01
C THR A 12 2.88 -10.53 0.73
N LEU A 13 3.93 -9.71 0.81
CA LEU A 13 4.48 -8.97 -0.31
C LEU A 13 4.91 -9.92 -1.44
N LYS A 14 4.36 -9.70 -2.63
CA LYS A 14 4.75 -10.40 -3.85
C LYS A 14 5.11 -9.41 -4.93
N PHE A 15 6.33 -9.53 -5.44
CA PHE A 15 6.85 -8.71 -6.53
C PHE A 15 6.48 -9.34 -7.88
N HIS A 16 5.90 -8.53 -8.76
CA HIS A 16 5.53 -8.92 -10.12
C HIS A 16 6.33 -8.09 -11.11
N GLN A 17 6.90 -8.77 -12.10
CA GLN A 17 7.63 -8.15 -13.20
C GLN A 17 7.10 -8.64 -14.53
N ARG A 18 6.72 -7.71 -15.39
CA ARG A 18 6.34 -7.96 -16.77
C ARG A 18 7.55 -7.67 -17.66
N ARG A 19 7.96 -8.67 -18.45
CA ARG A 19 8.97 -8.45 -19.50
C ARG A 19 8.36 -7.56 -20.58
N VAL A 20 9.00 -6.44 -20.86
CA VAL A 20 8.63 -5.53 -21.94
C VAL A 20 9.80 -5.41 -22.91
N SER A 21 9.53 -5.39 -24.22
CA SER A 21 10.58 -5.20 -25.24
C SER A 21 11.04 -3.74 -25.30
N ASN A 22 10.15 -2.82 -24.96
CA ASN A 22 10.37 -1.38 -24.92
C ASN A 22 9.73 -0.84 -23.65
N LEU A 23 10.41 0.08 -22.95
CA LEU A 23 9.81 0.74 -21.80
C LEU A 23 8.68 1.68 -22.27
N PRO A 24 7.46 1.54 -21.75
CA PRO A 24 6.40 2.50 -22.02
C PRO A 24 6.80 3.87 -21.47
N SER A 25 6.36 4.92 -22.16
CA SER A 25 6.70 6.30 -21.82
C SER A 25 5.43 7.10 -21.56
N PRO A 26 5.30 7.73 -20.39
CA PRO A 26 6.21 7.64 -19.25
C PRO A 26 6.00 6.32 -18.46
N VAL A 27 7.06 5.78 -17.87
CA VAL A 27 7.01 4.47 -17.18
C VAL A 27 6.19 4.49 -15.87
N TRP A 28 5.94 5.68 -15.31
CA TRP A 28 5.20 5.90 -14.07
C TRP A 28 3.70 6.20 -14.28
N ASP A 29 3.22 6.22 -15.52
CA ASP A 29 1.78 6.31 -15.77
C ASP A 29 1.06 5.04 -15.30
N TYR A 30 -0.20 5.21 -14.89
CA TYR A 30 -1.03 4.13 -14.37
C TYR A 30 -1.10 2.94 -15.36
N GLY A 31 -0.78 1.74 -14.88
CA GLY A 31 -0.78 0.50 -15.66
C GLY A 31 0.42 0.34 -16.63
N LEU A 32 1.29 1.35 -16.73
CA LEU A 32 2.46 1.31 -17.61
C LEU A 32 3.71 0.78 -16.90
N SER A 33 3.78 0.84 -15.57
CA SER A 33 4.91 0.25 -14.84
C SER A 33 5.08 -1.23 -15.21
N PRO A 34 6.28 -1.66 -15.61
CA PRO A 34 6.58 -3.08 -15.83
C PRO A 34 6.72 -3.85 -14.50
N VAL A 35 6.65 -3.15 -13.37
CA VAL A 35 6.82 -3.69 -12.03
C VAL A 35 5.62 -3.31 -11.17
N THR A 36 5.03 -4.29 -10.49
CA THR A 36 4.00 -4.08 -9.47
C THR A 36 4.29 -4.93 -8.25
N ILE A 37 3.74 -4.57 -7.11
CA ILE A 37 3.84 -5.32 -5.86
C ILE A 37 2.44 -5.56 -5.35
N THR A 38 2.06 -6.79 -5.06
CA THR A 38 0.80 -7.07 -4.36
C THR A 38 1.06 -7.32 -2.88
N ALA A 39 0.17 -6.84 -2.03
CA ALA A 39 0.18 -7.11 -0.60
C ALA A 39 -1.25 -7.36 -0.11
N THR A 40 -1.40 -8.19 0.92
CA THR A 40 -2.60 -8.21 1.74
C THR A 40 -2.63 -6.94 2.59
N ALA A 41 -3.76 -6.26 2.61
CA ALA A 41 -3.94 -5.02 3.32
C ALA A 41 -5.33 -4.95 3.95
N CYS A 42 -5.48 -4.16 5.00
CA CYS A 42 -6.76 -3.86 5.62
C CYS A 42 -6.90 -2.35 5.82
N LEU A 43 -8.15 -1.87 5.86
CA LEU A 43 -8.41 -0.48 6.27
C LEU A 43 -8.08 -0.31 7.74
N ILE A 44 -7.51 0.85 8.08
CA ILE A 44 -7.23 1.27 9.44
C ILE A 44 -7.79 2.65 9.70
N ASP A 45 -8.02 2.98 10.97
CA ASP A 45 -8.28 4.38 11.34
C ASP A 45 -6.95 5.16 11.31
N TRP A 46 -6.69 5.86 10.20
CA TRP A 46 -5.53 6.75 10.06
C TRP A 46 -6.00 8.20 9.96
N PRO A 47 -5.81 9.01 11.01
CA PRO A 47 -6.24 10.39 10.98
C PRO A 47 -5.41 11.21 9.99
N VAL A 48 -6.05 12.25 9.45
CA VAL A 48 -5.35 13.34 8.77
C VAL A 48 -4.82 14.35 9.79
N ASP A 49 -3.65 14.92 9.53
CA ASP A 49 -3.11 16.07 10.27
C ASP A 49 -3.37 17.35 9.46
N GLY A 50 -4.23 18.21 10.01
CA GLY A 50 -4.86 19.30 9.26
C GLY A 50 -5.85 18.76 8.21
N ASP A 51 -5.86 19.38 7.03
CA ASP A 51 -6.87 19.09 5.98
C ASP A 51 -6.30 18.34 4.76
N MET A 52 -4.98 18.13 4.69
CA MET A 52 -4.30 17.67 3.46
C MET A 52 -3.19 16.64 3.66
N PHE A 53 -2.76 16.38 4.89
CA PHE A 53 -1.66 15.45 5.17
C PHE A 53 -2.14 14.29 6.02
N ALA A 54 -1.59 13.11 5.80
CA ALA A 54 -1.76 12.02 6.76
C ALA A 54 -1.02 12.40 8.05
N ALA A 55 -1.63 12.11 9.20
CA ALA A 55 -0.93 12.22 10.47
C ALA A 55 0.21 11.21 10.54
N SER A 56 1.00 11.28 11.62
CA SER A 56 2.01 10.25 11.88
C SER A 56 1.34 8.86 11.89
N PRO A 57 1.95 7.87 11.21
CA PRO A 57 1.35 6.54 11.10
C PRO A 57 1.14 5.93 12.49
N PRO A 58 -0.03 5.32 12.76
CA PRO A 58 -0.24 4.58 14.01
C PRO A 58 0.71 3.37 14.06
N GLU A 59 1.29 3.08 15.22
CA GLU A 59 2.32 2.02 15.31
C GLU A 59 1.74 0.60 15.23
N ASN A 60 0.52 0.38 15.74
CA ASN A 60 -0.15 -0.92 15.73
C ASN A 60 -1.67 -0.74 15.60
N PRO A 61 -2.16 -0.30 14.43
CA PRO A 61 -3.58 -0.09 14.20
C PRO A 61 -4.34 -1.43 14.10
N ASP A 62 -5.58 -1.44 14.56
CA ASP A 62 -6.53 -2.53 14.29
C ASP A 62 -7.19 -2.34 12.92
N CYS A 63 -7.49 -3.45 12.25
CA CYS A 63 -8.23 -3.43 11.00
C CYS A 63 -9.70 -3.04 11.26
N VAL A 64 -10.19 -2.00 10.59
CA VAL A 64 -11.60 -1.57 10.65
C VAL A 64 -12.49 -2.20 9.57
N GLY A 65 -11.91 -3.07 8.74
CA GLY A 65 -12.59 -3.74 7.64
C GLY A 65 -11.91 -5.05 7.22
N PRO A 66 -12.49 -5.75 6.23
CA PRO A 66 -11.93 -7.01 5.75
C PRO A 66 -10.57 -6.80 5.09
N GLU A 67 -9.73 -7.82 5.18
CA GLU A 67 -8.49 -7.89 4.42
C GLU A 67 -8.79 -8.02 2.92
N ARG A 68 -7.95 -7.37 2.11
CA ARG A 68 -8.00 -7.43 0.65
C ARG A 68 -6.60 -7.36 0.07
N VAL A 69 -6.43 -7.98 -1.09
CA VAL A 69 -5.17 -7.85 -1.84
C VAL A 69 -5.19 -6.53 -2.61
N ILE A 70 -4.21 -5.69 -2.38
CA ILE A 70 -4.00 -4.43 -3.12
C ILE A 70 -2.79 -4.56 -4.05
N GLU A 71 -2.80 -3.81 -5.15
CA GLU A 71 -1.66 -3.67 -6.05
C GLU A 71 -1.02 -2.30 -5.88
N LEU A 72 0.28 -2.31 -5.59
CA LEU A 72 1.14 -1.15 -5.42
C LEU A 72 2.02 -1.01 -6.67
N SER A 73 1.89 0.13 -7.34
CA SER A 73 2.79 0.51 -8.44
C SER A 73 3.85 1.48 -7.91
N PRO A 74 5.15 1.24 -8.15
CA PRO A 74 6.20 2.15 -7.74
C PRO A 74 6.08 3.46 -8.53
N PHE A 75 5.63 4.53 -7.87
CA PHE A 75 5.61 5.86 -8.47
C PHE A 75 7.00 6.50 -8.37
N GLY A 76 7.49 7.03 -9.49
CA GLY A 76 8.77 7.72 -9.56
C GLY A 76 8.74 9.01 -8.73
N VAL A 77 9.16 8.92 -7.48
CA VAL A 77 9.47 10.04 -6.56
C VAL A 77 8.35 11.07 -6.38
N GLY A 78 7.40 10.76 -5.49
CA GLY A 78 6.41 11.73 -5.01
C GLY A 78 5.24 11.09 -4.29
N ASN A 79 5.50 10.61 -3.06
CA ASN A 79 4.52 10.20 -2.04
C ASN A 79 3.77 8.88 -2.30
N LEU A 80 4.47 7.75 -2.11
CA LEU A 80 3.82 6.55 -1.59
C LEU A 80 4.09 6.51 -0.08
N VAL A 81 3.15 6.98 0.73
CA VAL A 81 3.20 6.85 2.19
C VAL A 81 2.46 5.56 2.53
N LEU A 82 3.11 4.39 2.45
CA LEU A 82 2.54 3.15 2.98
C LEU A 82 3.65 2.16 3.37
N LEU A 83 4.22 2.37 4.56
CA LEU A 83 4.84 1.31 5.35
C LEU A 83 4.49 1.54 6.82
N VAL A 84 3.23 1.28 7.17
CA VAL A 84 2.90 0.89 8.54
C VAL A 84 2.94 -0.62 8.56
N PRO A 85 3.94 -1.26 9.20
CA PRO A 85 3.86 -2.69 9.43
C PRO A 85 2.60 -2.95 10.25
N CYS A 86 1.57 -3.55 9.63
CA CYS A 86 0.44 -4.03 10.42
C CYS A 86 0.98 -5.08 11.37
N CYS A 87 0.64 -4.91 12.64
CA CYS A 87 0.27 -6.04 13.48
C CYS A 87 1.48 -6.93 13.85
N THR A 88 2.40 -6.35 14.63
CA THR A 88 3.40 -7.16 15.38
C THR A 88 2.76 -8.06 16.44
N ASN A 89 1.45 -7.94 16.69
CA ASN A 89 0.72 -8.85 17.56
C ASN A 89 -0.03 -9.90 16.73
N TRP A 90 0.57 -11.09 16.65
CA TRP A 90 0.16 -12.29 15.89
C TRP A 90 -1.24 -12.85 16.22
N SER A 91 -2.02 -12.18 17.07
CA SER A 91 -3.30 -12.66 17.59
C SER A 91 -4.51 -12.20 16.77
N ALA A 92 -4.34 -11.27 15.83
CA ALA A 92 -5.42 -10.77 14.98
C ALA A 92 -5.62 -11.57 13.67
N PHE A 93 -4.69 -12.48 13.34
CA PHE A 93 -4.72 -13.32 12.12
C PHE A 93 -5.23 -14.75 12.37
N ARG A 94 -6.12 -14.96 13.35
CA ARG A 94 -6.71 -16.28 13.61
C ARG A 94 -8.23 -16.25 13.59
#